data_AF-A0A1B0FLE8-F1
#
_entry.id   AF-A0A1B0FLE8-F1
#
_cell.length_a   1.000
_cell.length_b   1.000
_cell.length_c   1.000
_cell.angle_alpha   90.00
_cell.angle_beta   90.00
_cell.angle_gamma   90.00
#
_symmetry.space_group_name_H-M   'P 1'
#
loop_
_entity.id
_entity.type
_entity.pdbx_description
1 polymer ?
#
loop_
_entity_poly.entity_id
_entity_poly.type
_entity_poly.pdbx_seq_one_letter_code
_entity_poly.pdbx_strand_id
1 'polypeptide(L)'
;MLAVFYQTLEVNKPKWTLDTGLIGTNPGLGFRPMPPEENVESTLIWYEASRRDNFQYWVDETTKFLKSYDNLPRKNQVNCSFEQPPPDGKVCSFEITQFAPCTLEKHFGYNLPRPCIFLKLNKIYNWMPEIYNDSKNLPEEMPEELKQHIKEKQSLRPNETNVVWISCEGENPADVENIKARDYYPRMGFPYYYFPFKNIDGYTPPIIAVQFTVENIDIQQQQQQQQQQQQQQKQQPNQQQQHQLQKQNGLQNTTTTHAVTVVKDDEQNEQEKPAKEN
;
A
#
# COMPACT_ATOMS: atom_id res chain seq x y z
N MET A 1 9.26 39.56 15.15
CA MET A 1 9.23 38.27 15.87
C MET A 1 9.50 37.07 14.97
N LEU A 2 8.85 36.94 13.80
CA LEU A 2 9.05 35.79 12.89
C LEU A 2 10.51 35.61 12.41
N ALA A 3 11.23 36.71 12.14
CA ALA A 3 12.64 36.67 11.73
C ALA A 3 13.57 36.07 12.81
N VAL A 4 13.30 36.33 14.09
CA VAL A 4 14.06 35.75 15.21
C VAL A 4 13.73 34.27 15.35
N PHE A 5 12.47 33.88 15.15
CA PHE A 5 12.07 32.48 15.14
C PHE A 5 12.81 31.66 14.08
N TYR A 6 12.92 32.16 12.84
CA TYR A 6 13.67 31.48 11.77
C TYR A 6 15.15 31.31 12.08
N GLN A 7 15.77 32.19 12.87
CA GLN A 7 17.16 32.03 13.31
C GLN A 7 17.35 30.86 14.29
N THR A 8 16.27 30.37 14.91
CA THR A 8 16.30 29.20 15.81
C THR A 8 16.03 27.87 15.10
N LEU A 9 15.79 27.89 13.79
CA LEU A 9 15.47 26.72 12.99
C LEU A 9 16.67 26.29 12.16
N GLU A 10 16.87 24.98 12.08
CA GLU A 10 17.79 24.38 11.12
C GLU A 10 17.05 24.10 9.80
N VAL A 11 17.70 24.39 8.67
CA VAL A 11 17.08 24.26 7.34
C VAL A 11 16.88 22.79 6.96
N ASN A 12 17.82 21.92 7.35
CA ASN A 12 17.87 20.54 6.84
C ASN A 12 17.22 19.52 7.76
N LYS A 13 16.83 19.90 8.98
CA LYS A 13 16.23 19.00 9.97
C LYS A 13 15.17 19.71 10.80
N PRO A 14 14.04 19.05 11.10
CA PRO A 14 13.04 19.62 11.99
C PRO A 14 13.57 19.66 13.43
N LYS A 15 13.14 20.67 14.19
CA LYS A 15 13.56 20.88 15.58
C LYS A 15 13.03 19.80 16.54
N TRP A 16 11.80 19.35 16.30
CA TRP A 16 11.15 18.29 17.05
C TRP A 16 10.97 17.09 16.15
N THR A 17 11.41 15.92 16.61
CA THR A 17 11.43 14.67 15.83
C THR A 17 10.91 13.52 16.68
N LEU A 18 10.33 12.51 16.04
CA LEU A 18 9.89 11.28 16.68
C LEU A 18 8.92 11.60 17.84
N ASP A 19 9.10 10.99 19.01
CA ASP A 19 8.19 11.12 20.16
C ASP A 19 8.08 12.56 20.70
N THR A 20 9.05 13.41 20.41
CA THR A 20 9.02 14.83 20.81
C THR A 20 8.27 15.73 19.83
N GLY A 21 7.89 15.19 18.66
CA GLY A 21 7.19 15.91 17.61
C GLY A 21 5.77 15.38 17.39
N LEU A 22 4.93 16.21 16.77
CA LEU A 22 3.53 15.87 16.47
C LEU A 22 3.38 14.68 15.51
N ILE A 23 4.38 14.43 14.66
CA ILE A 23 4.36 13.34 13.67
C ILE A 23 4.55 11.96 14.32
N GLY A 24 5.22 11.90 15.48
CA GLY A 24 5.49 10.66 16.20
C GLY A 24 6.49 9.72 15.48
N THR A 25 6.42 8.44 15.85
CA THR A 25 7.32 7.35 15.45
C THR A 25 6.68 6.33 14.50
N ASN A 26 5.44 6.54 14.08
CA ASN A 26 4.70 5.63 13.21
C ASN A 26 4.53 6.23 11.81
N PRO A 27 5.34 5.83 10.81
CA PRO A 27 5.17 6.33 9.45
C PRO A 27 3.91 5.76 8.81
N GLY A 28 3.08 6.64 8.27
CA GLY A 28 1.95 6.21 7.44
C GLY A 28 2.40 5.48 6.18
N LEU A 29 1.62 4.46 5.77
CA LEU A 29 1.77 3.78 4.49
C LEU A 29 0.87 4.45 3.45
N GLY A 30 1.40 4.73 2.27
CA GLY A 30 0.67 5.28 1.13
C GLY A 30 0.68 4.30 -0.04
N PHE A 31 -0.37 4.34 -0.85
CA PHE A 31 -0.46 3.55 -2.08
C PHE A 31 -0.59 4.43 -3.33
N ARG A 32 -0.26 3.84 -4.48
CA ARG A 32 -0.37 4.42 -5.82
C ARG A 32 -0.83 3.35 -6.81
N PRO A 33 -1.60 3.70 -7.85
CA PRO A 33 -2.09 5.04 -8.20
C PRO A 33 -3.19 5.57 -7.26
N MET A 34 -3.42 6.88 -7.28
CA MET A 34 -4.56 7.50 -6.55
C MET A 34 -5.79 7.60 -7.45
N PRO A 35 -7.00 7.49 -6.89
CA PRO A 35 -8.23 7.72 -7.63
C PRO A 35 -8.34 9.17 -8.14
N PRO A 36 -9.25 9.42 -9.11
CA PRO A 36 -9.51 10.76 -9.63
C PRO A 36 -9.91 11.76 -8.56
N GLU A 37 -9.73 13.06 -8.86
CA GLU A 37 -10.02 14.13 -7.90
C GLU A 37 -11.47 14.13 -7.40
N GLU A 38 -12.40 13.72 -8.27
CA GLU A 38 -13.82 13.58 -7.96
C GLU A 38 -14.10 12.57 -6.83
N ASN A 39 -13.18 11.61 -6.61
CA ASN A 39 -13.29 10.55 -5.61
C ASN A 39 -12.01 10.45 -4.76
N VAL A 40 -11.33 11.58 -4.46
CA VAL A 40 -10.07 11.57 -3.68
C VAL A 40 -10.19 10.92 -2.31
N GLU A 41 -11.37 10.96 -1.71
CA GLU A 41 -11.64 10.35 -0.39
C GLU A 41 -11.79 8.83 -0.49
N SER A 42 -12.06 8.31 -1.68
CA SER A 42 -12.13 6.88 -1.91
C SER A 42 -10.73 6.28 -1.97
N THR A 43 -10.57 5.08 -1.43
CA THR A 43 -9.38 4.25 -1.65
C THR A 43 -9.63 3.15 -2.68
N LEU A 44 -10.77 3.22 -3.37
CA LEU A 44 -11.22 2.22 -4.33
C LEU A 44 -10.52 2.40 -5.68
N ILE A 45 -9.83 1.35 -6.12
CA ILE A 45 -9.33 1.21 -7.48
C ILE A 45 -10.29 0.32 -8.24
N TRP A 46 -11.05 0.93 -9.13
CA TRP A 46 -12.06 0.26 -9.93
C TRP A 46 -11.71 0.39 -11.40
N TYR A 47 -11.64 -0.74 -12.11
CA TYR A 47 -11.43 -0.73 -13.54
C TYR A 47 -11.99 -1.96 -14.24
N GLU A 48 -12.15 -1.83 -15.55
CA GLU A 48 -12.54 -2.88 -16.45
C GLU A 48 -11.37 -3.25 -17.37
N ALA A 49 -10.86 -4.46 -17.23
CA ALA A 49 -9.70 -4.93 -18.00
C ALA A 49 -9.99 -5.01 -19.52
N SER A 50 -11.24 -5.26 -19.92
CA SER A 50 -11.66 -5.31 -21.33
C SER A 50 -11.68 -3.94 -22.01
N ARG A 51 -11.74 -2.84 -21.24
CA ARG A 51 -11.90 -1.49 -21.78
C ARG A 51 -10.69 -0.63 -21.51
N ARG A 52 -9.92 -0.41 -22.59
CA ARG A 52 -8.71 0.41 -22.55
C ARG A 52 -8.98 1.81 -22.02
N ASP A 53 -10.02 2.47 -22.49
CA ASP A 53 -10.39 3.82 -22.05
C ASP A 53 -10.64 3.92 -20.54
N ASN A 54 -11.13 2.84 -19.93
CA ASN A 54 -11.38 2.79 -18.50
C ASN A 54 -10.09 2.57 -17.69
N PHE A 55 -9.27 1.58 -18.07
CA PHE A 55 -8.07 1.26 -17.31
C PHE A 55 -6.89 2.21 -17.58
N GLN A 56 -6.91 2.93 -18.71
CA GLN A 56 -5.81 3.82 -19.12
C GLN A 56 -5.53 4.90 -18.09
N TYR A 57 -6.56 5.43 -17.41
CA TYR A 57 -6.39 6.40 -16.32
C TYR A 57 -5.40 5.89 -15.25
N TRP A 58 -5.59 4.64 -14.82
CA TRP A 58 -4.75 4.02 -13.79
C TRP A 58 -3.31 3.79 -14.28
N VAL A 59 -3.17 3.39 -15.55
CA VAL A 59 -1.86 3.25 -16.20
C VAL A 59 -1.14 4.60 -16.25
N ASP A 60 -1.83 5.67 -16.60
CA ASP A 60 -1.26 7.00 -16.74
C ASP A 60 -0.85 7.59 -15.39
N GLU A 61 -1.69 7.46 -14.36
CA GLU A 61 -1.34 7.92 -13.00
C GLU A 61 -0.20 7.10 -12.39
N THR A 62 -0.14 5.78 -12.64
CA THR A 62 0.99 4.94 -12.24
C THR A 62 2.27 5.35 -12.96
N THR A 63 2.18 5.63 -14.27
CA THR A 63 3.30 6.12 -15.08
C THR A 63 3.82 7.45 -14.57
N LYS A 64 2.91 8.39 -14.26
CA LYS A 64 3.23 9.71 -13.70
C LYS A 64 3.93 9.57 -12.35
N PHE A 65 3.46 8.65 -11.51
CA PHE A 65 4.10 8.35 -10.25
C PHE A 65 5.54 7.82 -10.45
N LEU A 66 5.75 6.81 -11.30
CA LEU A 66 7.08 6.25 -11.53
C LEU A 66 8.04 7.23 -12.22
N LYS A 67 7.54 8.08 -13.13
CA LYS A 67 8.34 9.17 -13.72
C LYS A 67 8.87 10.14 -12.66
N SER A 68 8.15 10.35 -11.56
CA SER A 68 8.63 11.18 -10.46
C SER A 68 9.89 10.60 -9.79
N TYR A 69 10.09 9.28 -9.87
CA TYR A 69 11.30 8.60 -9.38
C TYR A 69 12.45 8.69 -10.39
N ASP A 70 12.16 8.57 -11.69
CA ASP A 70 13.19 8.73 -12.73
C ASP A 70 13.82 10.12 -12.73
N ASN A 71 13.02 11.14 -12.41
CA ASN A 71 13.45 12.54 -12.37
C ASN A 71 14.20 12.92 -11.08
N LEU A 72 14.33 12.03 -10.10
CA LEU A 72 15.02 12.34 -8.86
C LEU A 72 16.52 12.56 -9.10
N PRO A 73 17.14 13.54 -8.42
CA PRO A 73 18.57 13.78 -8.54
C PRO A 73 19.34 12.55 -8.04
N ARG A 74 20.19 11.95 -8.87
CA ARG A 74 21.01 10.78 -8.49
C ARG A 74 22.29 11.14 -7.73
N LYS A 75 22.29 12.26 -7.02
CA LYS A 75 23.44 12.71 -6.22
C LYS A 75 23.58 11.82 -4.98
N ASN A 76 24.82 11.59 -4.55
CA ASN A 76 25.14 10.84 -3.33
C ASN A 76 24.59 9.40 -3.25
N GLN A 77 24.13 8.85 -4.37
CA GLN A 77 23.61 7.50 -4.42
C GLN A 77 24.73 6.46 -4.50
N VAL A 78 24.59 5.38 -3.74
CA VAL A 78 25.46 4.19 -3.75
C VAL A 78 24.58 2.94 -3.80
N ASN A 79 25.11 1.86 -4.37
CA ASN A 79 24.43 0.57 -4.30
C ASN A 79 24.50 0.04 -2.87
N CYS A 80 23.37 -0.34 -2.30
CA CYS A 80 23.26 -0.82 -0.93
C CYS A 80 22.83 -2.28 -0.89
N SER A 81 23.34 -3.01 0.10
CA SER A 81 22.87 -4.35 0.46
C SER A 81 22.66 -4.45 1.97
N PHE A 82 22.19 -5.60 2.45
CA PHE A 82 22.04 -5.86 3.88
C PHE A 82 23.39 -5.87 4.62
N GLU A 83 24.46 -6.25 3.94
CA GLU A 83 25.83 -6.27 4.44
C GLU A 83 26.56 -4.94 4.22
N GLN A 84 26.12 -4.16 3.24
CA GLN A 84 26.72 -2.90 2.81
C GLN A 84 25.68 -1.76 2.86
N PRO A 85 25.35 -1.26 4.07
CA PRO A 85 24.50 -0.09 4.21
C PRO A 85 25.22 1.18 3.69
N PRO A 86 24.47 2.25 3.38
CA PRO A 86 25.07 3.48 2.86
C PRO A 86 25.98 4.12 3.93
N PRO A 87 27.18 4.59 3.57
CA PRO A 87 28.03 5.33 4.49
C PRO A 87 27.43 6.72 4.78
N ASP A 88 27.93 7.38 5.83
CA ASP A 88 27.44 8.70 6.23
C ASP A 88 27.53 9.72 5.08
N GLY A 89 26.44 10.45 4.87
CA GLY A 89 26.31 11.44 3.78
C GLY A 89 26.01 10.83 2.41
N LYS A 90 25.86 9.50 2.30
CA LYS A 90 25.37 8.81 1.10
C LYS A 90 23.99 8.21 1.34
N VAL A 91 23.33 7.87 0.25
CA VAL A 91 21.97 7.32 0.21
C VAL A 91 21.93 6.14 -0.75
N CYS A 92 20.97 5.23 -0.57
CA CYS A 92 20.86 4.08 -1.47
C CYS A 92 20.27 4.49 -2.82
N SER A 93 20.90 3.97 -3.89
CA SER A 93 20.32 3.99 -5.23
C SER A 93 19.09 3.08 -5.27
N PHE A 94 18.12 3.45 -6.10
CA PHE A 94 16.89 2.70 -6.26
C PHE A 94 16.57 2.55 -7.74
N GLU A 95 16.34 1.32 -8.19
CA GLU A 95 16.15 0.99 -9.60
C GLU A 95 14.72 0.49 -9.88
N ILE A 96 14.01 1.15 -10.80
CA ILE A 96 12.62 0.82 -11.18
C ILE A 96 12.55 -0.48 -11.99
N THR A 97 13.66 -0.95 -12.56
CA THR A 97 13.74 -2.18 -13.36
C THR A 97 13.39 -3.44 -12.56
N GLN A 98 13.43 -3.37 -11.23
CA GLN A 98 13.18 -4.50 -10.32
C GLN A 98 11.69 -4.87 -10.16
N PHE A 99 10.78 -4.11 -10.79
CA PHE A 99 9.33 -4.30 -10.65
C PHE A 99 8.69 -5.23 -11.67
N ALA A 100 9.44 -5.92 -12.54
CA ALA A 100 8.84 -6.87 -13.47
C ALA A 100 8.02 -7.93 -12.70
N PRO A 101 6.72 -8.15 -13.05
CA PRO A 101 6.02 -7.76 -14.28
C PRO A 101 5.30 -6.39 -14.26
N CYS A 102 5.26 -5.67 -13.14
CA CYS A 102 4.64 -4.35 -12.96
C CYS A 102 5.38 -3.24 -13.72
N THR A 103 5.26 -3.26 -15.04
CA THR A 103 5.95 -2.36 -15.98
C THR A 103 4.96 -1.67 -16.90
N LEU A 104 5.35 -0.53 -17.47
CA LEU A 104 4.53 0.23 -18.42
C LEU A 104 4.16 -0.61 -19.66
N GLU A 105 5.09 -1.41 -20.17
CA GLU A 105 4.87 -2.29 -21.33
C GLU A 105 3.73 -3.28 -21.10
N LYS A 106 3.55 -3.71 -19.84
CA LYS A 106 2.47 -4.60 -19.41
C LYS A 106 1.30 -3.85 -18.80
N HIS A 107 1.18 -2.54 -19.02
CA HIS A 107 0.12 -1.69 -18.45
C HIS A 107 -0.04 -1.84 -16.93
N PHE A 108 1.05 -2.14 -16.21
CA PHE A 108 1.01 -2.47 -14.78
C PHE A 108 -0.04 -3.54 -14.41
N GLY A 109 -0.38 -4.42 -15.35
CA GLY A 109 -1.36 -5.49 -15.20
C GLY A 109 -2.83 -5.04 -15.22
N TYR A 110 -3.12 -3.76 -15.50
CA TYR A 110 -4.48 -3.23 -15.61
C TYR A 110 -5.24 -3.67 -16.87
N ASN A 111 -4.54 -4.20 -17.86
CA ASN A 111 -5.16 -4.84 -19.02
C ASN A 111 -5.62 -6.29 -18.75
N LEU A 112 -5.46 -6.75 -17.51
CA LEU A 112 -5.81 -8.06 -16.99
C LEU A 112 -6.46 -7.87 -15.62
N PRO A 113 -7.09 -8.90 -15.02
CA PRO A 113 -7.51 -8.89 -13.62
C PRO A 113 -6.32 -8.96 -12.64
N ARG A 114 -5.21 -8.26 -12.93
CA ARG A 114 -3.96 -8.36 -12.19
C ARG A 114 -3.27 -7.02 -11.91
N PRO A 115 -3.94 -6.08 -11.23
CA PRO A 115 -3.42 -4.72 -11.06
C PRO A 115 -2.20 -4.70 -10.15
N CYS A 116 -1.20 -3.89 -10.50
CA CYS A 116 -0.06 -3.60 -9.65
C CYS A 116 -0.26 -2.31 -8.87
N ILE A 117 -0.21 -2.40 -7.55
CA ILE A 117 -0.32 -1.29 -6.62
C ILE A 117 1.05 -1.02 -5.99
N PHE A 118 1.51 0.22 -6.04
CA PHE A 118 2.79 0.61 -5.46
C PHE A 118 2.58 1.13 -4.04
N LEU A 119 3.32 0.57 -3.09
CA LEU A 119 3.31 0.99 -1.70
C LEU A 119 4.55 1.80 -1.36
N LYS A 120 4.37 2.83 -0.53
CA LYS A 120 5.41 3.78 -0.13
C LYS A 120 5.19 4.23 1.31
N LEU A 121 6.26 4.26 2.10
CA LEU A 121 6.22 4.84 3.44
C LEU A 121 6.42 6.36 3.42
N ASN A 122 5.71 7.04 4.33
CA ASN A 122 5.93 8.46 4.61
C ASN A 122 7.31 8.68 5.23
N LYS A 123 7.99 9.75 4.80
CA LYS A 123 9.33 10.06 5.31
C LYS A 123 9.21 10.74 6.68
N ILE A 124 9.78 10.11 7.71
CA ILE A 124 9.98 10.73 9.02
C ILE A 124 11.48 10.95 9.23
N TYR A 125 11.87 12.18 9.57
CA TYR A 125 13.28 12.52 9.77
C TYR A 125 13.87 11.72 10.94
N ASN A 126 15.02 11.09 10.70
CA ASN A 126 15.74 10.26 11.66
C ASN A 126 14.95 9.04 12.20
N TRP A 127 13.85 8.66 11.56
CA TRP A 127 13.11 7.46 11.94
C TRP A 127 13.84 6.21 11.50
N MET A 128 13.92 5.25 12.42
CA MET A 128 14.49 3.93 12.17
C MET A 128 13.45 2.86 12.50
N PRO A 129 13.15 1.93 11.58
CA PRO A 129 12.22 0.87 11.88
C PRO A 129 12.75 -0.06 12.97
N GLU A 130 11.87 -0.45 13.87
CA GLU A 130 12.09 -1.59 14.75
C GLU A 130 11.85 -2.87 13.96
N ILE A 131 12.83 -3.78 13.97
CA ILE A 131 12.83 -4.99 13.15
C ILE A 131 12.69 -6.24 14.03
N TYR A 132 12.04 -7.27 13.49
CA TYR A 132 11.93 -8.56 14.14
C TYR A 132 13.25 -9.34 14.00
N ASN A 133 14.00 -9.45 15.09
CA ASN A 133 15.30 -10.14 15.09
C ASN A 133 15.18 -11.67 15.13
N ASP A 134 14.05 -12.22 15.59
CA ASP A 134 13.83 -13.65 15.75
C ASP A 134 12.44 -14.06 15.24
N SER A 135 12.39 -15.02 14.33
CA SER A 135 11.15 -15.62 13.84
C SER A 135 10.39 -16.45 14.88
N LYS A 136 10.98 -16.73 16.05
CA LYS A 136 10.30 -17.43 17.15
C LYS A 136 9.37 -16.52 17.95
N ASN A 137 9.70 -15.23 18.05
CA ASN A 137 8.97 -14.25 18.86
C ASN A 137 8.25 -13.22 17.97
N LEU A 138 7.46 -13.70 17.01
CA LEU A 138 6.62 -12.85 16.17
C LEU A 138 5.28 -12.57 16.89
N PRO A 139 4.70 -11.36 16.76
CA PRO A 139 3.42 -11.01 17.38
C PRO A 139 2.30 -11.98 17.00
N GLU A 140 1.37 -12.25 17.92
CA GLU A 140 0.23 -13.15 17.64
C GLU A 140 -0.66 -12.62 16.52
N GLU A 141 -0.89 -11.30 16.47
CA GLU A 141 -1.70 -10.61 15.46
C GLU A 141 -1.09 -10.63 14.05
N MET A 142 0.21 -10.94 13.91
CA MET A 142 0.85 -11.02 12.60
C MET A 142 0.25 -12.18 11.79
N PRO A 143 -0.09 -11.99 10.50
CA PRO A 143 -0.63 -13.07 9.69
C PRO A 143 0.26 -14.31 9.61
N GLU A 144 -0.36 -15.49 9.65
CA GLU A 144 0.37 -16.77 9.61
C GLU A 144 1.17 -16.95 8.31
N GLU A 145 0.64 -16.49 7.18
CA GLU A 145 1.36 -16.48 5.89
C GLU A 145 2.66 -15.67 6.00
N LEU A 146 2.60 -14.50 6.63
CA LEU A 146 3.76 -13.64 6.84
C LEU A 146 4.76 -14.27 7.81
N LYS A 147 4.28 -14.84 8.93
CA LYS A 147 5.14 -15.56 9.90
C LYS A 147 5.90 -16.69 9.22
N GLN A 148 5.22 -17.47 8.39
CA GLN A 148 5.84 -18.57 7.66
C GLN A 148 6.90 -18.06 6.67
N HIS A 149 6.59 -16.99 5.92
CA HIS A 149 7.55 -16.38 5.01
C HIS A 149 8.80 -15.89 5.73
N ILE A 150 8.66 -15.22 6.88
CA ILE A 150 9.78 -14.73 7.67
C ILE A 150 10.65 -15.90 8.16
N LYS A 151 10.03 -16.99 8.66
CA LYS A 151 10.75 -18.22 9.08
C LYS A 151 11.54 -18.85 7.93
N GLU A 152 10.93 -18.93 6.75
CA GLU A 152 11.58 -19.47 5.55
C GLU A 152 12.77 -18.59 5.13
N LYS A 153 12.56 -17.26 5.06
CA LYS A 153 13.62 -16.32 4.70
C LYS A 153 14.77 -16.32 5.69
N GLN A 154 14.48 -16.37 7.00
CA GLN A 154 15.52 -16.47 8.02
C GLN A 154 16.34 -17.76 7.86
N SER A 155 15.71 -18.87 7.48
CA SER A 155 16.41 -20.14 7.25
C SER A 155 17.29 -20.11 6.00
N LEU A 156 16.86 -19.41 4.94
CA LEU A 156 17.60 -19.34 3.67
C LEU A 156 18.68 -18.25 3.66
N ARG A 157 18.37 -17.08 4.22
CA ARG A 157 19.20 -15.86 4.22
C ARG A 157 19.03 -15.09 5.53
N PRO A 158 19.68 -15.54 6.63
CA PRO A 158 19.53 -14.93 7.94
C PRO A 158 19.99 -13.46 8.00
N ASN A 159 20.87 -13.04 7.09
CA ASN A 159 21.35 -11.65 7.04
C ASN A 159 20.39 -10.69 6.33
N GLU A 160 19.34 -11.18 5.65
CA GLU A 160 18.40 -10.36 4.87
C GLU A 160 17.03 -10.17 5.54
N THR A 161 16.94 -10.44 6.84
CA THR A 161 15.68 -10.39 7.62
C THR A 161 15.38 -9.01 8.20
N ASN A 162 16.36 -8.09 8.17
CA ASN A 162 16.23 -6.71 8.64
C ASN A 162 15.38 -5.89 7.66
N VAL A 163 14.07 -6.07 7.75
CA VAL A 163 13.09 -5.59 6.77
C VAL A 163 11.86 -5.11 7.51
N VAL A 164 11.30 -3.99 7.04
CA VAL A 164 9.92 -3.61 7.36
C VAL A 164 9.00 -4.44 6.48
N TRP A 165 8.56 -5.57 7.03
CA TRP A 165 7.70 -6.52 6.33
C TRP A 165 6.34 -5.91 6.02
N ILE A 166 5.76 -6.31 4.88
CA ILE A 166 4.42 -5.87 4.45
C ILE A 166 3.61 -7.11 4.11
N SER A 167 2.40 -7.20 4.64
CA SER A 167 1.37 -8.13 4.18
C SER A 167 0.14 -7.32 3.77
N CYS A 168 -0.55 -7.76 2.73
CA CYS A 168 -1.80 -7.20 2.27
C CYS A 168 -2.86 -8.30 2.34
N GLU A 169 -4.02 -7.99 2.90
CA GLU A 169 -5.13 -8.92 3.04
C GLU A 169 -6.44 -8.23 2.65
N GLY A 170 -7.49 -9.03 2.44
CA GLY A 170 -8.83 -8.47 2.21
C GLY A 170 -9.43 -8.01 3.52
N GLU A 171 -10.05 -6.83 3.53
CA GLU A 171 -10.70 -6.27 4.72
C GLU A 171 -11.97 -7.05 5.07
N ASN A 172 -12.83 -7.30 4.07
CA ASN A 172 -14.08 -8.02 4.25
C ASN A 172 -13.96 -9.48 3.77
N PRO A 173 -14.80 -10.41 4.26
CA PRO A 173 -14.82 -11.80 3.79
C PRO A 173 -14.95 -11.93 2.26
N ALA A 174 -15.73 -11.04 1.64
CA ALA A 174 -15.84 -10.98 0.18
C ALA A 174 -14.49 -10.61 -0.48
N ASP A 175 -13.76 -9.64 0.06
CA ASP A 175 -12.45 -9.24 -0.48
C ASP A 175 -11.42 -10.37 -0.33
N VAL A 176 -11.46 -11.08 0.80
CA VAL A 176 -10.62 -12.26 1.05
C VAL A 176 -10.90 -13.36 0.03
N GLU A 177 -12.16 -13.61 -0.32
CA GLU A 177 -12.54 -14.60 -1.33
C GLU A 177 -12.13 -14.18 -2.75
N ASN A 178 -12.19 -12.88 -3.04
CA ASN A 178 -11.90 -12.31 -4.36
C ASN A 178 -10.39 -12.28 -4.68
N ILE A 179 -9.55 -12.05 -3.68
CA ILE A 179 -8.10 -11.98 -3.85
C ILE A 179 -7.53 -13.40 -3.86
N LYS A 180 -7.14 -13.88 -5.05
CA LYS A 180 -6.58 -15.24 -5.23
C LYS A 180 -5.09 -15.32 -4.98
N ALA A 181 -4.36 -14.28 -5.33
CA ALA A 181 -2.92 -14.22 -5.10
C ALA A 181 -2.44 -12.79 -4.95
N ARG A 182 -1.30 -12.63 -4.29
CA ARG A 182 -0.61 -11.36 -4.06
C ARG A 182 0.88 -11.59 -4.25
N ASP A 183 1.44 -11.03 -5.31
CA ASP A 183 2.87 -11.14 -5.60
C ASP A 183 3.57 -9.82 -5.26
N TYR A 184 4.66 -9.86 -4.49
CA TYR A 184 5.40 -8.67 -4.07
C TYR A 184 6.71 -8.53 -4.85
N TYR A 185 6.97 -7.33 -5.35
CA TYR A 185 8.14 -7.01 -6.14
C TYR A 185 8.89 -5.78 -5.60
N PRO A 186 10.24 -5.81 -5.55
CA PRO A 186 11.08 -7.00 -5.76
C PRO A 186 11.03 -7.99 -4.60
N ARG A 187 10.50 -7.55 -3.45
CA ARG A 187 10.36 -8.37 -2.24
C ARG A 187 9.22 -7.87 -1.38
N MET A 188 8.81 -8.70 -0.43
CA MET A 188 7.72 -8.42 0.48
C MET A 188 8.17 -7.50 1.64
N GLY A 189 8.34 -6.21 1.35
CA GLY A 189 8.66 -5.19 2.36
C GLY A 189 9.89 -4.33 2.04
N PHE A 190 10.18 -3.39 2.93
CA PHE A 190 11.21 -2.38 2.76
C PHE A 190 12.49 -2.73 3.52
N PRO A 191 13.64 -2.90 2.84
CA PRO A 191 14.90 -3.17 3.52
C PRO A 191 15.32 -2.06 4.48
N TYR A 192 15.87 -2.45 5.63
CA TYR A 192 16.30 -1.54 6.70
C TYR A 192 17.34 -0.50 6.22
N TYR A 193 18.22 -0.86 5.28
CA TYR A 193 19.31 0.01 4.81
C TYR A 193 18.84 1.28 4.05
N TYR A 194 17.55 1.40 3.72
CA TYR A 194 16.98 2.65 3.18
C TYR A 194 16.65 3.69 4.26
N PHE A 195 16.78 3.32 5.53
CA PHE A 195 16.52 4.18 6.67
C PHE A 195 17.84 4.46 7.43
N PRO A 196 17.94 5.54 8.20
CA PRO A 196 16.91 6.56 8.43
C PRO A 196 16.92 7.64 7.35
N PHE A 197 15.81 8.37 7.21
CA PHE A 197 15.76 9.55 6.36
C PHE A 197 16.47 10.73 7.04
N LYS A 198 17.60 11.16 6.49
CA LYS A 198 18.42 12.29 7.00
C LYS A 198 18.39 13.55 6.11
N ASN A 199 17.39 13.66 5.22
CA ASN A 199 17.28 14.77 4.27
C ASN A 199 18.55 15.02 3.42
N ILE A 200 19.22 13.94 3.02
CA ILE A 200 20.41 13.98 2.16
C ILE A 200 19.96 14.11 0.70
N ASP A 201 20.59 15.02 -0.05
CA ASP A 201 20.35 15.20 -1.47
C ASP A 201 20.51 13.88 -2.24
N GLY A 202 19.46 13.55 -3.00
CA GLY A 202 19.36 12.34 -3.81
C GLY A 202 18.74 11.13 -3.11
N TYR A 203 18.30 11.28 -1.85
CA TYR A 203 17.54 10.26 -1.16
C TYR A 203 16.26 9.90 -1.93
N THR A 204 16.14 8.62 -2.28
CA THR A 204 14.95 8.07 -2.94
C THR A 204 14.20 7.16 -1.96
N PRO A 205 12.96 7.50 -1.57
CA PRO A 205 12.18 6.66 -0.65
C PRO A 205 11.88 5.32 -1.31
N PRO A 206 12.15 4.18 -0.65
CA PRO A 206 11.91 2.89 -1.25
C PRO A 206 10.42 2.70 -1.52
N ILE A 207 10.11 2.02 -2.63
CA ILE A 207 8.75 1.60 -3.00
C ILE A 207 8.74 0.09 -3.25
N ILE A 208 7.60 -0.54 -3.03
CA ILE A 208 7.37 -1.94 -3.44
C ILE A 208 6.12 -1.98 -4.33
N ALA A 209 6.03 -2.97 -5.20
CA ALA A 209 4.81 -3.23 -5.95
C ALA A 209 4.15 -4.51 -5.42
N VAL A 210 2.83 -4.46 -5.25
CA VAL A 210 2.00 -5.63 -4.95
C VAL A 210 1.11 -5.85 -6.15
N GLN A 211 1.28 -6.99 -6.82
CA GLN A 211 0.38 -7.41 -7.88
C GLN A 211 -0.69 -8.32 -7.30
N PHE A 212 -1.93 -7.86 -7.34
CA PHE A 212 -3.05 -8.69 -6.97
C PHE A 212 -3.44 -9.58 -8.15
N THR A 213 -3.93 -10.78 -7.88
CA THR A 213 -4.68 -11.58 -8.84
C THR A 213 -6.08 -11.71 -8.30
N VAL A 214 -7.02 -11.02 -8.93
CA VAL A 214 -8.43 -11.02 -8.54
C VAL A 214 -9.19 -12.01 -9.40
N GLU A 215 -10.13 -12.72 -8.78
CA GLU A 215 -11.01 -13.62 -9.52
C GLU A 215 -11.94 -12.83 -10.43
N ASN A 216 -12.19 -13.39 -11.62
CA ASN A 216 -13.24 -12.94 -12.52
C ASN A 216 -14.59 -13.33 -11.93
N ILE A 217 -15.00 -12.66 -10.86
CA ILE A 217 -16.37 -12.79 -10.39
C ILE A 217 -17.18 -11.90 -11.30
N ASP A 218 -18.12 -12.51 -12.03
CA ASP A 218 -19.20 -11.76 -12.66
C ASP A 218 -19.80 -10.85 -11.58
N ILE A 219 -19.47 -9.55 -11.64
CA ILE A 219 -19.91 -8.53 -10.68
C ILE A 219 -21.44 -8.54 -10.54
N GLN A 220 -22.18 -9.13 -11.49
CA GLN A 220 -23.58 -9.52 -11.35
C GLN A 220 -23.89 -10.22 -10.02
N GLN A 221 -23.07 -11.17 -9.57
CA GLN A 221 -23.30 -11.89 -8.30
C GLN A 221 -22.96 -11.04 -7.08
N GLN A 222 -21.93 -10.20 -7.11
CA GLN A 222 -21.59 -9.31 -5.99
C GLN A 222 -22.51 -8.11 -5.87
N GLN A 223 -22.90 -7.49 -6.99
CA GLN A 223 -23.94 -6.47 -7.00
C GLN A 223 -25.28 -7.07 -6.62
N GLN A 224 -25.61 -8.30 -7.04
CA GLN A 224 -26.79 -8.99 -6.52
C GLN A 224 -26.66 -9.31 -5.03
N GLN A 225 -25.51 -9.71 -4.52
CA GLN A 225 -25.33 -9.98 -3.08
C GLN A 225 -25.37 -8.69 -2.26
N GLN A 226 -24.71 -7.61 -2.68
CA GLN A 226 -24.81 -6.30 -2.03
C GLN A 226 -26.22 -5.73 -2.13
N GLN A 227 -26.89 -5.83 -3.28
CA GLN A 227 -28.29 -5.44 -3.42
C GLN A 227 -29.20 -6.34 -2.59
N GLN A 228 -28.94 -7.63 -2.48
CA GLN A 228 -29.70 -8.56 -1.63
C GLN A 228 -29.47 -8.26 -0.14
N GLN A 229 -28.26 -7.93 0.29
CA GLN A 229 -27.96 -7.53 1.66
C GLN A 229 -28.62 -6.17 1.98
N GLN A 230 -28.56 -5.20 1.07
CA GLN A 230 -29.28 -3.93 1.21
C GLN A 230 -30.80 -4.11 1.16
N GLN A 231 -31.31 -5.06 0.37
CA GLN A 231 -32.73 -5.41 0.32
C GLN A 231 -33.17 -6.16 1.58
N GLN A 232 -32.35 -7.04 2.15
CA GLN A 232 -32.62 -7.72 3.41
C GLN A 232 -32.62 -6.73 4.59
N GLN A 233 -31.71 -5.75 4.59
CA GLN A 233 -31.73 -4.64 5.55
C GLN A 233 -32.95 -3.71 5.37
N LYS A 234 -33.50 -3.60 4.16
CA LYS A 234 -34.71 -2.83 3.86
C LYS A 234 -36.03 -3.62 4.03
N GLN A 235 -35.99 -4.96 4.12
CA GLN A 235 -37.17 -5.84 4.20
C GLN A 235 -37.63 -6.18 5.63
N GLN A 236 -36.96 -5.67 6.66
CA GLN A 236 -37.59 -5.45 7.97
C GLN A 236 -37.86 -3.94 8.11
N PRO A 237 -38.95 -3.40 7.55
CA PRO A 237 -40.31 -3.80 7.93
C PRO A 237 -41.29 -3.95 6.74
N ASN A 238 -42.38 -4.68 6.99
CA ASN A 238 -43.60 -4.80 6.18
C ASN A 238 -43.55 -5.77 4.98
N GLN A 239 -43.84 -7.03 5.30
CA GLN A 239 -44.64 -7.90 4.45
C GLN A 239 -45.94 -7.19 4.04
N GLN A 240 -46.05 -6.72 2.81
CA GLN A 240 -47.27 -6.74 1.99
C GLN A 240 -47.04 -5.99 0.68
N GLN A 241 -47.18 -6.74 -0.42
CA GLN A 241 -47.71 -6.37 -1.73
C GLN A 241 -46.82 -6.73 -2.93
N GLN A 242 -47.24 -7.86 -3.50
CA GLN A 242 -47.55 -8.01 -4.93
C GLN A 242 -46.38 -8.15 -5.90
N HIS A 243 -46.04 -9.43 -6.10
CA HIS A 243 -45.89 -10.01 -7.42
C HIS A 243 -46.78 -9.35 -8.48
N GLN A 244 -46.17 -8.90 -9.59
CA GLN A 244 -46.62 -8.94 -11.00
C GLN A 244 -45.71 -7.98 -11.79
N LEU A 245 -45.26 -8.16 -13.04
CA LEU A 245 -45.10 -9.27 -13.98
C LEU A 245 -44.19 -8.70 -15.10
N GLN A 246 -43.26 -9.53 -15.60
CA GLN A 246 -42.67 -9.53 -16.95
C GLN A 246 -41.76 -8.38 -17.41
N LYS A 247 -40.58 -8.74 -17.94
CA LYS A 247 -40.24 -8.49 -19.35
C LYS A 247 -39.08 -9.36 -19.86
N GLN A 248 -39.26 -9.80 -21.11
CA GLN A 248 -38.38 -10.63 -21.93
C GLN A 248 -37.19 -9.85 -22.51
N ASN A 249 -36.14 -10.63 -22.78
CA ASN A 249 -35.14 -10.55 -23.88
C ASN A 249 -34.21 -9.34 -23.99
N GLY A 250 -32.90 -9.65 -24.00
CA GLY A 250 -31.84 -8.78 -24.51
C GLY A 250 -30.45 -9.26 -24.13
N LEU A 251 -29.85 -10.12 -24.96
CA LEU A 251 -28.46 -10.56 -24.85
C LEU A 251 -27.53 -9.39 -25.22
N GLN A 252 -26.77 -8.82 -24.28
CA GLN A 252 -25.64 -7.92 -24.58
C GLN A 252 -24.50 -8.06 -23.54
N ASN A 253 -23.35 -8.49 -24.08
CA ASN A 253 -21.94 -8.33 -23.66
C ASN A 253 -21.59 -8.27 -22.16
N THR A 254 -20.94 -9.33 -21.69
CA THR A 254 -20.30 -9.39 -20.36
C THR A 254 -18.99 -8.62 -20.38
N THR A 255 -19.02 -7.47 -19.74
CA THR A 255 -17.86 -6.65 -19.37
C THR A 255 -17.43 -7.11 -17.97
N THR A 256 -16.29 -7.79 -17.87
CA THR A 256 -15.74 -8.26 -16.58
C THR A 256 -15.03 -7.10 -15.90
N THR A 257 -15.50 -6.76 -14.71
CA THR A 257 -15.09 -5.57 -13.95
C THR A 257 -14.32 -6.02 -12.70
N HIS A 258 -13.30 -5.26 -12.27
CA HIS A 258 -12.48 -5.56 -11.10
C HIS A 258 -12.39 -4.37 -10.15
N ALA A 259 -12.45 -4.65 -8.85
CA ALA A 259 -12.33 -3.67 -7.78
C ALA A 259 -11.27 -4.13 -6.77
N VAL A 260 -10.37 -3.24 -6.37
CA VAL A 260 -9.44 -3.44 -5.26
C VAL A 260 -9.53 -2.23 -4.36
N THR A 261 -9.92 -2.42 -3.10
CA THR A 261 -9.89 -1.38 -2.07
C THR A 261 -8.59 -1.51 -1.30
N VAL A 262 -7.86 -0.39 -1.12
CA VAL A 262 -6.67 -0.36 -0.26
C VAL A 262 -7.04 0.31 1.05
N VAL A 263 -7.19 -0.46 2.11
CA VAL A 263 -7.44 0.07 3.46
C VAL A 263 -6.11 0.18 4.21
N LYS A 264 -6.00 1.23 5.02
CA LYS A 264 -4.89 1.41 5.95
C LYS A 264 -5.42 1.06 7.34
N ASP A 265 -4.78 0.12 8.01
CA ASP A 265 -5.06 -0.14 9.42
C ASP A 265 -4.44 1.00 10.24
N ASP A 266 -5.27 1.95 10.65
CA ASP A 266 -4.90 2.96 11.64
C ASP A 266 -5.39 2.46 13.01
N GLU A 267 -4.59 1.64 13.70
CA GLU A 267 -4.79 1.39 15.13
C GLU A 267 -3.95 2.37 15.96
N GLN A 268 -4.62 3.42 16.45
CA GLN A 268 -4.18 4.16 17.63
C GLN A 268 -4.83 3.51 18.86
N ASN A 269 -4.04 2.78 19.63
CA ASN A 269 -4.43 2.38 20.97
C ASN A 269 -4.26 3.58 21.92
N GLU A 270 -5.38 4.20 22.25
CA GLU A 270 -5.51 5.23 23.29
C GLU A 270 -5.33 4.57 24.66
N GLN A 271 -4.10 4.55 25.18
CA GLN A 271 -3.86 4.22 26.59
C GLN A 271 -3.85 5.49 27.43
N GLU A 272 -4.97 5.75 28.10
CA GLU A 272 -5.06 6.59 29.29
C GLU A 272 -3.95 6.22 30.29
N LYS A 273 -3.03 7.15 30.55
CA LYS A 273 -2.15 7.08 31.74
C LYS A 273 -2.80 7.86 32.88
N PRO A 274 -2.95 7.27 34.08
CA PRO A 274 -3.47 7.99 35.23
C PRO A 274 -2.45 9.01 35.73
N ALA A 275 -2.95 10.20 36.06
CA ALA A 275 -2.23 11.21 36.80
C ALA A 275 -1.73 10.62 38.13
N LYS A 276 -0.43 10.73 38.40
CA LYS A 276 0.12 10.58 39.75
C LYS A 276 0.38 11.97 40.32
N GLU A 277 -0.44 12.30 41.30
CA GLU A 277 -0.19 13.27 42.35
C GLU A 277 1.17 12.98 43.03
N ASN A 278 2.01 14.01 43.10
CA ASN A 278 2.93 14.33 44.20
C ASN A 278 3.61 15.67 43.92
#